data_AF-A0A7L2QQD0-F1
#
_entry.id   AF-A0A7L2QQD0-F1
#
_cell.length_a   1.000
_cell.length_b   1.000
_cell.length_c   1.000
_cell.angle_alpha   90.00
_cell.angle_beta   90.00
_cell.angle_gamma   90.00
#
_symmetry.space_group_name_H-M   'P 1'
#
loop_
_entity.id
_entity.type
_entity.pdbx_description
1 polymer ?
#
loop_
_entity_poly.entity_id
_entity_poly.type
_entity_poly.pdbx_seq_one_letter_code
_entity_poly.pdbx_strand_id
1 'polypeptide(L)'
;TYIGSIVASVNPYKSIAGLYDCAAMERYSRHHMGEIAPHIFAVANECYRCLWKRHDNQCILISGESGAGKTESTKLILKFLSAMSQHSLELSSREKTSSVEQAILES
;
A
#
# COMPACT_ATOMS: atom_id res chain seq x y z
N THR A 1 -7.60 -9.46 -7.67
CA THR A 1 -8.33 -10.68 -7.24
C THR A 1 -7.60 -11.35 -6.10
N TYR A 2 -8.31 -11.97 -5.15
CA TYR A 2 -7.68 -12.72 -4.04
C TYR A 2 -7.53 -14.21 -4.36
N ILE A 3 -6.47 -14.82 -3.83
CA ILE A 3 -6.22 -16.26 -3.75
C ILE A 3 -5.75 -16.52 -2.32
N GLY A 4 -6.69 -16.73 -1.39
CA GLY A 4 -6.38 -16.65 0.04
C GLY A 4 -5.84 -15.26 0.40
N SER A 5 -4.66 -15.18 1.02
CA SER A 5 -3.96 -13.91 1.31
C SER A 5 -3.11 -13.38 0.15
N ILE A 6 -3.03 -14.11 -0.97
CA ILE A 6 -2.29 -13.69 -2.16
C ILE A 6 -3.20 -12.80 -3.03
N VAL A 7 -2.63 -11.75 -3.63
CA VAL A 7 -3.33 -10.90 -4.60
C VAL A 7 -2.79 -11.12 -6.01
N ALA A 8 -3.68 -11.46 -6.93
CA ALA A 8 -3.44 -11.38 -8.37
C ALA A 8 -3.84 -9.98 -8.87
N SER A 9 -2.89 -9.28 -9.47
CA SER A 9 -3.08 -7.96 -10.10
C SER A 9 -2.79 -8.06 -11.59
N VAL A 10 -3.63 -7.46 -12.42
CA VAL A 10 -3.47 -7.43 -13.88
C VAL A 10 -3.23 -5.98 -14.27
N ASN A 11 -2.12 -5.72 -14.99
CA ASN A 11 -1.80 -4.37 -15.44
C ASN A 11 -2.89 -3.86 -16.41
N PRO A 12 -3.60 -2.77 -16.07
CA PRO A 12 -4.65 -2.23 -16.94
C PRO A 12 -4.10 -1.44 -18.15
N TYR A 13 -2.80 -1.13 -18.19
CA TYR A 13 -2.16 -0.24 -19.17
C TYR A 13 -2.83 1.15 -19.30
N LYS A 14 -3.56 1.56 -18.28
CA LYS A 14 -4.23 2.86 -18.18
C LYS A 14 -4.46 3.25 -16.73
N SER A 15 -4.57 4.53 -16.47
CA SER A 15 -5.04 5.02 -15.17
C SER A 15 -6.52 4.71 -15.00
N ILE A 16 -6.90 4.22 -13.82
CA ILE A 16 -8.29 4.00 -13.42
C ILE A 16 -8.62 5.05 -12.36
N ALA A 17 -9.58 5.92 -12.68
CA ALA A 17 -9.98 7.01 -11.78
C ALA A 17 -10.45 6.46 -10.43
N GLY A 18 -9.96 7.05 -9.34
CA GLY A 18 -10.32 6.67 -7.97
C GLY A 18 -9.71 5.37 -7.45
N LEU A 19 -8.89 4.64 -8.24
CA LEU A 19 -8.35 3.35 -7.80
C LEU A 19 -7.24 3.50 -6.75
N TYR A 20 -6.39 4.53 -6.88
CA TYR A 20 -5.19 4.72 -6.06
C TYR A 20 -5.11 6.12 -5.41
N ASP A 21 -6.25 6.78 -5.23
CA ASP A 21 -6.32 8.09 -4.61
C ASP A 21 -6.27 8.02 -3.07
N CYS A 22 -6.28 9.19 -2.42
CA CYS A 22 -6.25 9.27 -0.96
C CYS A 22 -7.51 8.64 -0.32
N ALA A 23 -8.67 8.79 -0.95
CA ALA A 23 -9.91 8.21 -0.44
C ALA A 23 -9.86 6.67 -0.44
N ALA A 24 -9.27 6.07 -1.48
CA ALA A 24 -8.99 4.64 -1.53
C ALA A 24 -8.01 4.23 -0.41
N MET A 25 -6.91 4.95 -0.22
CA MET A 25 -5.96 4.65 0.88
C MET A 25 -6.65 4.69 2.26
N GLU A 26 -7.43 5.74 2.55
CA GLU A 26 -8.18 5.86 3.81
C GLU A 26 -9.25 4.77 3.96
N ARG A 27 -9.90 4.38 2.87
CA ARG A 27 -10.86 3.28 2.89
C ARG A 27 -10.18 1.97 3.28
N TYR A 28 -9.05 1.64 2.65
CA TYR A 28 -8.36 0.38 2.88
C TYR A 28 -7.59 0.32 4.21
N SER A 29 -7.20 1.45 4.80
CA SER A 29 -6.58 1.47 6.14
C SER A 29 -7.53 1.02 7.25
N ARG A 30 -8.82 1.31 7.09
CA ARG A 30 -9.87 1.03 8.09
C ARG A 30 -10.49 -0.37 7.98
N HIS A 31 -10.13 -1.13 6.95
CA HIS A 31 -10.73 -2.46 6.69
C HIS A 31 -9.68 -3.56 6.70
N HIS A 32 -10.10 -4.74 7.13
CA HIS A 32 -9.30 -5.96 7.06
C HIS A 32 -9.31 -6.56 5.64
N MET A 33 -8.28 -7.34 5.32
CA MET A 33 -8.24 -8.09 4.08
C MET A 33 -9.45 -9.04 3.99
N GLY A 34 -10.22 -8.92 2.91
CA GLY A 34 -11.42 -9.74 2.66
C GLY A 34 -12.75 -9.05 2.99
N GLU A 35 -12.76 -7.97 3.77
CA GLU A 35 -13.99 -7.22 4.07
C GLU A 35 -14.50 -6.40 2.88
N ILE A 36 -13.57 -5.93 2.06
CA ILE A 36 -13.84 -5.13 0.86
C ILE A 36 -13.11 -5.69 -0.36
N ALA A 37 -13.44 -5.14 -1.53
CA ALA A 37 -12.96 -5.61 -2.83
C ALA A 37 -11.43 -5.77 -2.87
N PRO A 38 -10.91 -6.76 -3.63
CA PRO A 38 -9.48 -7.02 -3.69
C PRO A 38 -8.66 -5.82 -4.15
N HIS A 39 -7.64 -5.46 -3.37
CA HIS A 39 -6.78 -4.31 -3.68
C HIS A 39 -5.39 -4.45 -3.08
N ILE A 40 -4.40 -3.83 -3.71
CA ILE A 40 -3.01 -3.85 -3.24
C ILE A 40 -2.85 -3.15 -1.88
N PHE A 41 -3.66 -2.14 -1.59
CA PHE A 41 -3.68 -1.47 -0.29
C PHE A 41 -4.16 -2.38 0.85
N ALA A 42 -5.02 -3.38 0.57
CA ALA A 42 -5.39 -4.37 1.58
C ALA A 42 -4.20 -5.26 1.97
N VAL A 43 -3.33 -5.60 1.02
CA VAL A 43 -2.08 -6.35 1.28
C VAL A 43 -1.12 -5.52 2.11
N ALA A 44 -0.94 -4.25 1.75
CA ALA A 44 -0.09 -3.32 2.50
C ALA A 44 -0.61 -3.12 3.94
N ASN A 45 -1.93 -2.97 4.12
CA ASN A 45 -2.54 -2.84 5.45
C ASN A 45 -2.37 -4.12 6.29
N GLU A 46 -2.67 -5.30 5.75
CA GLU A 46 -2.49 -6.55 6.49
C GLU A 46 -1.01 -6.78 6.86
N CYS A 47 -0.08 -6.49 5.94
CA CYS A 47 1.36 -6.52 6.20
C CYS A 47 1.74 -5.57 7.34
N TYR A 48 1.25 -4.33 7.33
CA TYR A 48 1.50 -3.35 8.39
C TYR A 48 0.95 -3.84 9.74
N ARG A 49 -0.28 -4.35 9.78
CA ARG A 49 -0.91 -4.87 11.01
C ARG A 49 -0.20 -6.11 11.56
N CYS A 50 0.36 -6.95 10.69
CA CYS A 50 1.10 -8.13 11.09
C CYS A 50 2.34 -7.81 11.94
N LEU A 51 2.92 -6.62 11.81
CA LEU A 51 4.03 -6.17 12.68
C LEU A 51 3.66 -6.23 14.17
N TRP A 52 2.43 -5.87 14.53
CA TRP A 52 1.93 -5.97 15.91
C TRP A 52 1.31 -7.33 16.23
N LYS A 53 0.67 -7.98 15.24
CA LYS A 53 -0.04 -9.25 15.47
C LYS A 53 0.88 -10.44 15.66
N ARG A 54 2.02 -10.47 14.95
CA ARG A 54 2.93 -11.63 14.88
C ARG A 54 4.30 -11.38 15.50
N HIS A 55 4.67 -10.12 15.73
CA HIS A 55 5.96 -9.73 16.31
C HIS A 55 7.19 -10.23 15.52
N ASP A 56 7.03 -10.46 14.21
CA ASP A 56 8.09 -10.78 13.26
C ASP A 56 8.16 -9.77 12.11
N ASN A 57 9.30 -9.71 11.43
CA ASN A 57 9.48 -8.85 10.26
C ASN A 57 8.63 -9.36 9.09
N GLN A 58 8.00 -8.43 8.36
CA GLN A 58 7.16 -8.76 7.20
C GLN A 58 7.88 -8.45 5.89
N CYS A 59 7.54 -9.17 4.83
CA CYS A 59 7.95 -8.86 3.46
C CYS A 59 6.79 -9.05 2.48
N ILE A 60 6.79 -8.26 1.40
CA ILE A 60 5.84 -8.41 0.29
C ILE A 60 6.65 -8.81 -0.95
N LEU A 61 6.38 -10.00 -1.47
CA LEU A 61 6.98 -10.49 -2.72
C LEU A 61 6.07 -10.17 -3.90
N ILE A 62 6.61 -9.47 -4.91
CA ILE A 62 5.88 -9.10 -6.13
C ILE A 62 6.52 -9.81 -7.32
N SER A 63 5.80 -10.75 -7.91
CA SER A 63 6.24 -11.52 -9.08
C SER A 63 5.49 -11.10 -10.36
N GLY A 64 6.07 -11.45 -11.51
CA GLY A 64 5.49 -11.16 -12.83
C GLY A 64 6.55 -10.87 -13.89
N GLU A 65 6.19 -11.01 -15.17
CA GLU A 65 7.06 -10.72 -16.31
C GLU A 65 7.36 -9.21 -16.46
N SER A 66 8.21 -8.87 -17.42
CA SER A 66 8.44 -7.47 -17.81
C SER A 66 7.12 -6.83 -18.25
N GLY A 67 6.85 -5.60 -17.79
CA GLY A 67 5.59 -4.91 -18.08
C GLY A 67 4.38 -5.33 -17.24
N ALA A 68 4.49 -6.33 -16.36
CA ALA A 68 3.37 -6.78 -15.51
C ALA A 68 2.93 -5.76 -14.42
N GLY A 69 3.69 -4.67 -14.21
CA GLY A 69 3.34 -3.63 -13.24
C GLY A 69 3.98 -3.81 -11.85
N LYS A 70 5.06 -4.58 -11.73
CA LYS A 70 5.77 -4.81 -10.46
C LYS A 70 6.26 -3.50 -9.81
N THR A 71 6.96 -2.66 -10.57
CA THR A 71 7.51 -1.38 -10.07
C THR A 71 6.41 -0.44 -9.58
N GLU A 72 5.33 -0.29 -10.34
CA GLU A 72 4.19 0.55 -9.93
C GLU A 72 3.48 -0.02 -8.70
N SER A 73 3.38 -1.34 -8.60
CA SER A 73 2.85 -2.02 -7.40
C SER A 73 3.70 -1.70 -6.17
N THR A 74 5.03 -1.74 -6.28
CA THR A 74 5.95 -1.35 -5.19
C THR A 74 5.73 0.11 -4.76
N LYS A 75 5.66 1.06 -5.72
CA LYS A 75 5.43 2.47 -5.41
C LYS A 75 4.11 2.69 -4.67
N LEU A 76 3.04 2.01 -5.08
CA LEU A 76 1.73 2.09 -4.44
C LEU A 76 1.76 1.56 -3.00
N ILE A 77 2.45 0.45 -2.76
CA ILE A 77 2.64 -0.12 -1.42
C ILE A 77 3.41 0.87 -0.53
N LEU A 78 4.53 1.41 -1.02
CA LEU A 78 5.33 2.39 -0.28
C LEU A 78 4.50 3.63 0.06
N LYS A 79 3.75 4.16 -0.92
CA LYS A 79 2.88 5.32 -0.71
C LYS A 79 1.82 5.07 0.37
N PHE A 80 1.23 3.88 0.37
CA PHE A 80 0.26 3.49 1.39
C PHE A 80 0.90 3.40 2.78
N LEU A 81 2.05 2.72 2.91
CA LEU A 81 2.75 2.58 4.19
C LEU A 81 3.23 3.92 4.74
N SER A 82 3.75 4.79 3.87
CA SER A 82 4.10 6.17 4.20
C SER A 82 2.91 6.95 4.78
N ALA A 83 1.73 6.85 4.14
CA ALA A 83 0.52 7.50 4.63
C ALA A 83 0.06 6.94 5.99
N MET A 84 0.23 5.64 6.24
CA MET A 84 -0.08 5.01 7.54
C MET A 84 0.88 5.45 8.64
N SER A 85 2.17 5.54 8.35
CA SER A 85 3.17 6.10 9.27
C SER A 85 2.79 7.52 9.70
N GLN A 86 2.50 8.39 8.73
CA GLN A 86 2.10 9.77 8.99
C GLN A 86 0.74 9.93 9.70
N HIS A 87 -0.13 8.93 9.69
CA HIS A 87 -1.38 8.98 10.47
C HIS A 87 -1.16 8.61 11.94
N SER A 88 -0.10 7.85 12.25
CA SER A 88 0.26 7.51 13.64
C SER A 88 0.91 8.67 14.39
N LEU A 89 1.50 9.62 13.65
CA LEU A 89 2.11 10.83 14.16
C LEU A 89 1.19 11.98 13.73
N GLU A 90 0.42 12.62 14.62
CA GLU A 90 -0.43 13.79 14.26
C GLU A 90 0.44 14.99 13.83
N LEU A 91 1.11 14.90 12.68
CA LEU A 91 2.15 15.83 12.25
C LEU A 91 1.53 17.06 11.60
N SER A 92 2.12 18.21 11.92
CA SER A 92 1.76 19.49 11.34
C SER A 92 2.07 19.51 9.85
N SER A 93 1.35 20.32 9.06
CA SER A 93 1.51 20.43 7.60
C SER A 93 2.92 20.83 7.14
N ARG A 94 3.76 21.34 8.04
CA ARG A 94 5.12 21.84 7.78
C ARG A 94 6.19 20.73 7.86
N GLU A 95 5.90 19.61 8.51
CA GLU A 95 6.80 18.46 8.66
C GLU A 95 6.66 17.43 7.52
N LYS A 96 5.58 17.53 6.73
CA LYS A 96 5.31 16.62 5.60
C LYS A 96 6.32 16.73 4.47
N THR A 97 6.95 17.89 4.28
CA THR A 97 7.92 18.16 3.21
C THR A 97 9.36 17.76 3.54
N SER A 98 9.67 17.46 4.81
CA SER A 98 10.99 17.00 5.26
C SER A 98 10.97 15.57 5.79
N SER A 99 9.86 14.86 5.59
CA SER A 99 9.61 13.56 6.18
C SER A 99 10.34 12.47 5.38
N VAL A 100 10.95 11.51 6.09
CA VAL A 100 11.71 10.39 5.49
C VAL A 100 10.87 9.61 4.49
N GLU A 101 9.56 9.57 4.71
CA GLU A 101 8.58 8.96 3.82
C GLU A 101 8.54 9.59 2.42
N GLN A 102 8.80 10.89 2.27
CA GLN A 102 8.92 11.52 0.94
C GLN A 102 10.19 11.09 0.22
N ALA A 103 11.33 11.04 0.92
CA ALA A 103 12.60 10.60 0.34
C ALA A 103 12.54 9.15 -0.18
N ILE A 104 11.80 8.27 0.50
CA ILE A 104 11.56 6.88 0.07
C ILE A 104 10.72 6.82 -1.21
N LEU A 105 9.79 7.76 -1.40
CA LEU A 105 8.92 7.79 -2.59
C LEU A 105 9.61 8.37 -3.83
N GLU A 106 10.67 9.17 -3.64
CA GLU A 106 11.44 9.83 -4.70
C GLU A 106 12.67 9.03 -5.14
N SER A 107 13.05 7.98 -4.41
CA SER A 107 14.16 7.06 -4.73
C SER A 107 13.78 6.01 -5.78
#